data_AF-A0A819D3F3-F1
#
_entry.id   AF-A0A819D3F3-F1
#
_cell.length_a   1.000
_cell.length_b   1.000
_cell.length_c   1.000
_cell.angle_alpha   90.00
_cell.angle_beta   90.00
_cell.angle_gamma   90.00
#
_symmetry.space_group_name_H-M   'P 1'
#
loop_
_entity.id
_entity.type
_entity.pdbx_description
1 polymer ?
#
loop_
_entity_poly.entity_id
_entity_poly.type
_entity_poly.pdbx_seq_one_letter_code
_entity_poly.pdbx_strand_id
1 'polypeptide(L)'
;MNKNTIKQLTAYPKPTDSQRCRKFFKVELIKHTITSIYQKFLETGSVHDLSRAGRPPTITKDKVEEVKEILKMEPANSVRNVAQQANISKTQAHVIMRDIIWFKP
;
A
#
# COMPACT_ATOMS: atom_id res chain seq x y z
N MET A 1 21.36 -16.09 47.78
CA MET A 1 20.77 -15.98 46.43
C MET A 1 21.90 -15.78 45.42
N ASN A 2 22.09 -16.74 44.53
CA ASN A 2 23.29 -16.87 43.69
C ASN A 2 23.19 -15.99 42.43
N LYS A 3 24.16 -15.09 42.19
CA LYS A 3 24.12 -14.06 41.13
C LYS A 3 24.62 -14.56 39.75
N ASN A 4 24.77 -15.87 39.57
CA ASN A 4 25.40 -16.46 38.37
C ASN A 4 24.41 -16.95 37.29
N THR A 5 23.12 -16.67 37.41
CA THR A 5 22.11 -17.22 36.48
C THR A 5 21.70 -16.28 35.35
N ILE A 6 22.28 -15.08 35.25
CA ILE A 6 21.88 -14.06 34.25
C ILE A 6 23.10 -13.59 33.44
N LYS A 7 23.83 -14.53 32.83
CA LYS A 7 24.85 -14.23 31.79
C LYS A 7 24.84 -15.29 30.67
N GLN A 8 23.65 -15.71 30.24
CA GLN A 8 23.45 -16.55 29.04
C GLN A 8 22.63 -15.83 27.96
N LEU A 9 22.25 -14.57 28.18
CA LEU A 9 21.59 -13.74 27.18
C LEU A 9 22.62 -12.78 26.60
N THR A 10 23.21 -13.13 25.45
CA THR A 10 23.72 -12.24 24.38
C THR A 10 24.92 -12.86 23.65
N ALA A 11 24.66 -13.72 22.68
CA ALA A 11 25.43 -13.81 21.43
C ALA A 11 24.89 -14.98 20.60
N TYR A 12 23.73 -14.79 19.97
CA TYR A 12 23.47 -15.58 18.77
C TYR A 12 24.44 -15.08 17.70
N PRO A 13 25.29 -15.93 17.10
CA PRO A 13 26.11 -15.49 15.99
C PRO A 13 25.16 -15.00 14.89
N LYS A 14 25.31 -13.74 14.48
CA LYS A 14 24.60 -13.24 13.31
C LYS A 14 25.07 -14.10 12.12
N PRO A 15 24.16 -14.73 11.36
CA PRO A 15 24.58 -15.50 10.21
C PRO A 15 25.32 -14.57 9.26
N THR A 16 26.56 -14.92 8.94
CA THR A 16 27.34 -14.25 7.90
C THR A 16 26.58 -14.33 6.59
N ASP A 17 26.59 -13.26 5.79
CA ASP A 17 25.78 -13.08 4.57
C ASP A 17 25.89 -14.23 3.55
N SER A 18 26.87 -15.12 3.67
CA SER A 18 27.01 -16.35 2.87
C SER A 18 25.93 -17.41 3.15
N GLN A 19 25.20 -17.36 4.26
CA GLN A 19 24.10 -18.30 4.55
C GLN A 19 22.74 -17.83 3.98
N ARG A 20 22.66 -16.61 3.44
CA ARG A 20 21.38 -16.01 2.99
C ARG A 20 21.00 -16.35 1.54
N CYS A 21 21.77 -17.19 0.87
CA CYS A 21 21.45 -17.78 -0.42
C CYS A 21 21.78 -19.27 -0.29
N ARG A 22 20.93 -20.27 -0.51
CA ARG A 22 19.88 -20.43 -1.51
C ARG A 22 18.96 -21.56 -1.03
N LYS A 23 17.83 -21.27 -0.39
CA LYS A 23 16.65 -22.12 -0.60
C LYS A 23 15.96 -21.59 -1.85
N PHE A 24 16.61 -21.79 -3.00
CA PHE A 24 15.83 -21.91 -4.22
C PHE A 24 14.98 -23.16 -4.00
N PHE A 25 13.75 -22.95 -3.52
CA PHE A 25 12.71 -23.93 -3.73
C PHE A 25 12.83 -24.31 -5.21
N LYS A 26 13.03 -25.59 -5.51
CA LYS A 26 12.73 -26.10 -6.84
C LYS A 26 11.25 -25.79 -7.02
N VAL A 27 10.93 -24.63 -7.58
CA VAL A 27 9.60 -24.32 -8.06
C VAL A 27 9.50 -25.17 -9.30
N GLU A 28 9.02 -26.40 -9.12
CA GLU A 28 8.56 -27.19 -10.24
C GLU A 28 7.45 -26.35 -10.87
N LEU A 29 7.78 -25.70 -11.99
CA LEU A 29 6.82 -24.88 -12.73
C LEU A 29 5.69 -25.81 -13.10
N ILE A 30 4.56 -25.62 -12.43
CA ILE A 30 3.46 -26.54 -12.56
C ILE A 30 2.93 -26.37 -13.98
N LYS A 31 2.72 -27.47 -14.72
CA LYS A 31 2.31 -27.42 -16.14
C LYS A 31 1.15 -26.46 -16.40
N HIS A 32 0.21 -26.37 -15.45
CA HIS A 32 -0.93 -25.44 -15.52
C HIS A 32 -0.50 -23.96 -15.54
N THR A 33 0.58 -23.58 -14.83
CA THR A 33 1.12 -22.22 -14.81
C THR A 33 1.65 -21.84 -16.19
N ILE A 34 2.40 -22.73 -16.83
CA ILE A 34 2.92 -22.50 -18.20
C ILE A 34 1.77 -22.35 -19.19
N THR A 35 0.78 -23.24 -19.15
CA THR A 35 -0.40 -23.17 -20.02
C THR A 35 -1.18 -21.86 -19.80
N SER A 36 -1.39 -21.47 -18.55
CA SER A 36 -2.12 -20.23 -18.22
C SER A 36 -1.38 -18.98 -18.69
N ILE A 37 -0.05 -18.92 -18.53
CA ILE A 37 0.77 -17.82 -19.04
C ILE A 37 0.72 -17.76 -20.57
N TYR A 38 0.82 -18.91 -21.25
CA TYR A 38 0.77 -18.97 -22.70
C TYR A 38 -0.59 -18.52 -23.24
N GLN A 39 -1.70 -19.00 -22.67
CA GLN A 39 -3.05 -18.56 -23.04
C GLN A 39 -3.22 -17.05 -22.85
N LYS A 40 -2.81 -16.52 -21.70
CA LYS A 40 -2.83 -15.08 -21.42
C LYS A 40 -2.02 -14.27 -22.43
N PHE A 41 -0.86 -14.77 -22.85
CA PHE A 41 -0.06 -14.14 -23.89
C PHE A 41 -0.77 -14.15 -25.25
N LEU A 42 -1.42 -15.25 -25.64
CA LEU A 42 -2.19 -15.31 -26.87
C LEU A 42 -3.39 -14.34 -26.87
N GLU A 43 -4.03 -14.15 -25.70
CA GLU A 43 -5.19 -13.26 -25.55
C GLU A 43 -4.81 -11.77 -25.49
N THR A 44 -3.77 -11.43 -24.72
CA THR A 44 -3.45 -10.02 -24.38
C THR A 44 -2.14 -9.51 -24.99
N GLY A 45 -1.33 -10.39 -25.58
CA GLY A 45 0.04 -10.08 -26.02
C GLY A 45 1.03 -9.84 -24.88
N SER A 46 0.63 -10.07 -23.62
CA SER A 46 1.44 -9.75 -22.44
C SER A 46 1.43 -10.87 -21.41
N VAL A 47 2.58 -11.11 -20.79
CA VAL A 47 2.71 -12.02 -19.65
C VAL A 47 2.64 -11.30 -18.29
N HIS A 48 2.68 -9.97 -18.29
CA HIS A 48 2.69 -9.15 -17.07
C HIS A 48 1.46 -9.42 -16.22
N ASP A 49 1.66 -9.57 -14.91
CA ASP A 49 0.57 -9.74 -13.95
C ASP A 49 -0.51 -8.68 -14.14
N LEU A 50 -1.76 -9.12 -14.03
CA LEU A 50 -2.89 -8.20 -14.02
C LEU A 50 -2.80 -7.34 -12.76
N SER A 51 -3.26 -6.09 -12.86
CA SER A 51 -3.43 -5.24 -11.68
C SER A 51 -4.31 -5.98 -10.67
N ARG A 52 -3.76 -6.28 -9.50
CA ARG A 52 -4.50 -6.96 -8.45
C ARG A 52 -5.68 -6.09 -8.04
N ALA A 53 -6.88 -6.65 -7.99
CA ALA A 53 -8.02 -6.00 -7.37
C ALA A 53 -7.73 -5.82 -5.88
N GLY A 54 -7.28 -4.62 -5.51
CA GLY A 54 -7.09 -4.23 -4.12
C GLY A 54 -8.42 -3.95 -3.43
N ARG A 55 -8.36 -3.61 -2.13
CA ARG A 55 -9.52 -3.06 -1.42
C ARG A 55 -9.95 -1.76 -2.11
N PRO A 56 -11.24 -1.57 -2.44
CA PRO A 56 -11.70 -0.32 -3.03
C PRO A 56 -11.34 0.86 -2.10
N PRO A 57 -10.81 1.96 -2.65
CA PRO A 57 -10.47 3.13 -1.86
C PRO A 57 -11.73 3.71 -1.23
N THR A 58 -11.67 4.09 0.05
CA THR A 58 -12.78 4.74 0.76
C THR A 58 -13.04 6.15 0.24
N ILE A 59 -12.06 6.74 -0.46
CA ILE A 59 -12.18 8.05 -1.11
C ILE A 59 -12.65 7.82 -2.54
N THR A 60 -13.88 8.22 -2.82
CA THR A 60 -14.46 8.19 -4.17
C THR A 60 -14.07 9.45 -4.95
N LYS A 61 -14.13 9.37 -6.28
CA LYS A 61 -13.87 10.52 -7.16
C LYS A 61 -14.85 11.66 -6.90
N ASP A 62 -16.11 11.34 -6.63
CA ASP A 62 -17.16 12.33 -6.37
C ASP A 62 -16.82 13.18 -5.14
N LYS A 63 -16.31 12.56 -4.07
CA LYS A 63 -15.88 13.27 -2.85
C LYS A 63 -14.66 14.14 -3.06
N VAL A 64 -13.76 13.74 -3.96
CA VAL A 64 -12.62 14.60 -4.34
C VAL A 64 -13.12 15.85 -5.06
N GLU A 65 -14.10 15.71 -5.96
CA GLU A 65 -14.63 16.84 -6.71
C GLU A 65 -15.43 17.80 -5.82
N GLU A 66 -16.25 17.26 -4.91
CA GLU A 66 -16.97 18.06 -3.91
C GLU A 66 -16.01 18.92 -3.05
N VAL A 67 -14.90 18.32 -2.58
CA VAL A 67 -13.87 19.05 -1.83
C VAL A 67 -13.19 20.13 -2.69
N LYS A 68 -12.93 19.87 -3.97
CA LYS A 68 -12.39 20.89 -4.87
C LYS A 68 -13.33 22.07 -5.03
N GLU A 69 -14.62 21.83 -5.22
CA GLU A 69 -15.60 22.92 -5.35
C GLU A 69 -15.68 23.77 -4.08
N ILE A 70 -15.67 23.14 -2.90
CA ILE A 70 -15.60 23.86 -1.62
C ILE A 70 -14.37 24.77 -1.56
N LEU A 71 -13.19 24.25 -1.94
CA LEU A 71 -11.94 25.03 -1.91
C LEU A 71 -11.85 26.11 -3.00
N LYS A 72 -12.55 25.94 -4.13
CA LYS A 72 -12.66 26.99 -5.15
C LYS A 72 -13.48 28.18 -4.63
N MET A 73 -14.55 27.91 -3.89
CA MET A 73 -15.40 28.94 -3.30
C MET A 73 -14.72 29.60 -2.10
N GLU A 74 -14.07 28.81 -1.25
CA GLU A 74 -13.43 29.26 -0.01
C GLU A 74 -12.04 28.64 0.14
N PRO A 75 -10.99 29.25 -0.45
CA PRO A 75 -9.65 28.66 -0.43
C PRO A 75 -9.04 28.62 0.98
N ALA A 76 -9.32 29.61 1.84
CA ALA A 76 -8.77 29.66 3.20
C ALA A 76 -9.55 28.79 4.22
N ASN A 77 -10.34 27.82 3.76
CA ASN A 77 -11.19 27.04 4.64
C ASN A 77 -10.39 25.98 5.41
N SER A 78 -10.79 25.73 6.67
CA SER A 78 -10.11 24.74 7.51
C SER A 78 -10.47 23.32 7.10
N VAL A 79 -9.52 22.38 7.28
CA VAL A 79 -9.75 20.94 7.03
C VAL A 79 -10.99 20.41 7.74
N ARG A 80 -11.30 20.93 8.94
CA ARG A 80 -12.49 20.51 9.72
C ARG A 80 -13.78 20.94 9.04
N ASN A 81 -13.84 22.18 8.56
CA ASN A 81 -15.03 22.70 7.89
C ASN A 81 -15.26 22.02 6.54
N VAL A 82 -14.19 21.80 5.77
CA VAL A 82 -14.25 21.06 4.50
C VAL A 82 -14.77 19.64 4.74
N ALA A 83 -14.29 18.96 5.78
CA ALA A 83 -14.76 17.63 6.15
C ALA A 83 -16.26 17.62 6.49
N GLN A 84 -16.74 18.64 7.21
CA GLN A 84 -18.14 18.78 7.58
C GLN A 84 -19.02 19.08 6.36
N GLN A 85 -18.59 20.00 5.48
CA GLN A 85 -19.32 20.36 4.27
C GLN A 85 -19.41 19.18 3.28
N ALA A 86 -18.31 18.46 3.07
CA ALA A 86 -18.28 17.29 2.17
C ALA A 86 -18.79 15.99 2.83
N ASN A 87 -19.25 16.05 4.09
CA ASN A 87 -19.71 14.90 4.88
C ASN A 87 -18.73 13.69 4.84
N ILE A 88 -17.47 13.96 5.16
CA ILE A 88 -16.40 12.96 5.22
C ILE A 88 -15.63 13.07 6.54
N SER A 89 -14.82 12.05 6.87
CA SER A 89 -13.95 12.15 8.04
C SER A 89 -12.87 13.22 7.85
N LYS A 90 -12.44 13.84 8.95
CA LYS A 90 -11.34 14.82 8.95
C LYS A 90 -10.07 14.25 8.30
N THR A 91 -9.77 12.98 8.54
CA THR A 91 -8.61 12.29 7.97
C THR A 91 -8.73 12.17 6.46
N GLN A 92 -9.90 11.83 5.93
CA GLN A 92 -10.14 11.79 4.48
C GLN A 92 -10.02 13.17 3.85
N ALA A 93 -10.62 14.19 4.47
CA ALA A 93 -10.49 15.57 3.98
C ALA A 93 -9.02 16.00 3.93
N HIS A 94 -8.24 15.71 4.98
CA HIS A 94 -6.81 16.00 5.00
C HIS A 94 -6.04 15.30 3.87
N VAL A 95 -6.28 14.00 3.66
CA VAL A 95 -5.65 13.23 2.57
C VAL A 95 -6.02 13.80 1.20
N ILE A 96 -7.30 14.11 0.98
CA ILE A 96 -7.77 14.69 -0.29
C ILE A 96 -7.08 16.04 -0.55
N MET A 97 -7.07 16.93 0.45
CA MET A 97 -6.48 18.25 0.32
C MET A 97 -4.97 18.17 0.08
N ARG A 98 -4.25 17.34 0.86
CA ARG A 98 -2.78 17.25 0.80
C ARG A 98 -2.27 16.46 -0.40
N ASP A 99 -2.80 15.25 -0.62
CA ASP A 99 -2.23 14.27 -1.54
C ASP A 99 -2.84 14.28 -2.93
N ILE A 100 -4.10 14.74 -3.05
CA ILE A 100 -4.82 14.70 -4.33
C ILE A 100 -4.89 16.10 -4.95
N ILE A 101 -5.27 17.10 -4.16
CA ILE A 101 -5.44 18.48 -4.65
C ILE A 101 -4.12 19.27 -4.54
N TRP A 102 -3.13 18.77 -3.78
CA TRP A 102 -1.88 19.49 -3.47
C TRP A 102 -2.12 20.87 -2.83
N PHE A 103 -3.26 21.02 -2.15
CA PHE A 103 -3.59 22.22 -1.41
C PHE A 103 -2.80 22.22 -0.09
N LYS A 104 -1.94 23.23 0.10
CA LYS A 104 -1.27 23.46 1.39
C LYS A 104 -2.20 24.34 2.24
N PRO A 105 -2.87 23.78 3.25
CA PRO A 105 -3.66 24.57 4.19
C PRO A 105 -2.77 25.52 5.00
#